data_AF-A0A0Q8QYK6-F1
#
_entry.id   AF-A0A0Q8QYK6-F1
#
_cell.length_a   1.000
_cell.length_b   1.000
_cell.length_c   1.000
_cell.angle_alpha   90.00
_cell.angle_beta   90.00
_cell.angle_gamma   90.00
#
_symmetry.space_group_name_H-M   'P 1'
#
loop_
_entity.id
_entity.type
_entity.pdbx_description
1 polymer ?
#
loop_
_entity_poly.entity_id
_entity_poly.type
_entity_poly.pdbx_seq_one_letter_code
_entity_poly.pdbx_strand_id
1 'polypeptide(L)'
;MTMTPRALVLALTLSATSASALAQQLNARFSCSDARTEAGEKTIYADSGEFRLNGSKIEALRWESSLFRSTHGFDCSIDQSDGPLAEAREDGSNASWRISLKDAPAARFQRGFDFGRRLNCTIRLERDGDTLNVKPTCPALCGSRENFTELSVNLKTGQCRYEE
;
A
#
# COMPACT_ATOMS: atom_id res chain seq x y z
N MET A 1 21.31 71.49 20.63
CA MET A 1 19.91 71.07 20.88
C MET A 1 19.31 70.78 19.51
N THR A 2 18.90 69.59 19.10
CA THR A 2 18.60 68.31 19.74
C THR A 2 18.66 67.24 18.65
N MET A 3 19.40 66.15 18.89
CA MET A 3 19.35 64.92 18.09
C MET A 3 17.98 64.24 18.26
N THR A 4 17.45 63.62 17.20
CA THR A 4 16.43 62.56 17.32
C THR A 4 16.90 61.31 16.58
N PRO A 5 16.93 60.13 17.24
CA PRO A 5 17.53 58.92 16.71
C PRO A 5 16.50 57.87 16.29
N ARG A 6 17.01 56.80 15.66
CA ARG A 6 16.47 55.43 15.63
C ARG A 6 15.19 55.17 14.80
N ALA A 7 15.40 54.80 13.54
CA ALA A 7 14.60 53.74 12.93
C ALA A 7 15.44 52.45 12.97
N LEU A 8 15.21 51.66 14.02
CA LEU A 8 15.82 50.35 14.24
C LEU A 8 15.16 49.37 13.26
N VAL A 9 15.83 49.09 12.13
CA VAL A 9 15.39 48.04 11.19
C VAL A 9 15.70 46.69 11.84
N LEU A 10 14.74 46.18 12.61
CA LEU A 10 14.74 44.83 13.14
C LEU A 10 14.36 43.88 11.98
N ALA A 11 15.34 43.57 11.13
CA ALA A 11 15.18 42.53 10.13
C ALA A 11 15.08 41.18 10.85
N LEU A 12 13.84 40.71 11.02
CA LEU A 12 13.53 39.33 11.37
C LEU A 12 14.19 38.40 10.35
N THR A 13 15.34 37.83 10.70
CA THR A 13 15.83 36.61 10.06
C THR A 13 14.96 35.47 10.55
N LEU A 14 13.80 35.30 9.91
CA LEU A 14 13.02 34.08 9.95
C LEU A 14 13.90 32.98 9.36
N SER A 15 14.60 32.27 10.24
CA SER A 15 15.24 31.01 9.94
C SER A 15 14.15 30.05 9.50
N ALA A 16 13.91 29.99 8.19
CA ALA A 16 13.20 28.90 7.54
C ALA A 16 14.03 27.64 7.79
N THR A 17 13.78 26.98 8.92
CA THR A 17 14.04 25.55 9.06
C THR A 17 13.15 24.89 8.02
N SER A 18 13.71 24.73 6.83
CA SER A 18 13.22 23.85 5.78
C SER A 18 13.00 22.50 6.45
N ALA A 19 11.76 22.22 6.84
CA ALA A 19 11.37 20.87 7.21
C ALA A 19 11.67 20.03 5.98
N SER A 20 12.70 19.21 6.08
CA SER A 20 13.02 18.19 5.09
C SER A 20 11.85 17.21 5.09
N ALA A 21 10.76 17.56 4.42
CA ALA A 21 9.78 16.62 3.96
C ALA A 21 10.51 15.73 2.94
N LEU A 22 11.23 14.74 3.45
CA LEU A 22 11.64 13.59 2.67
C LEU A 22 10.34 12.97 2.20
N ALA A 23 9.90 13.36 1.01
CA ALA A 23 8.73 12.80 0.39
C ALA A 23 8.88 11.28 0.43
N GLN A 24 8.02 10.61 1.20
CA GLN A 24 8.08 9.17 1.40
C GLN A 24 7.92 8.52 0.02
N GLN A 25 8.98 7.87 -0.46
CA GLN A 25 8.97 7.19 -1.74
C GLN A 25 8.90 5.68 -1.53
N LEU A 26 8.00 5.04 -2.26
CA LEU A 26 7.96 3.59 -2.40
C LEU A 26 8.18 3.25 -3.86
N ASN A 27 9.14 2.36 -4.11
CA ASN A 27 9.26 1.67 -5.38
C ASN A 27 9.47 0.19 -5.05
N ALA A 28 8.43 -0.60 -5.28
CA ALA A 28 8.41 -2.02 -4.95
C ALA A 28 7.78 -2.81 -6.08
N ARG A 29 8.41 -3.93 -6.42
CA ARG A 29 7.86 -4.95 -7.31
C ARG A 29 8.20 -6.32 -6.72
N PHE A 30 7.21 -7.18 -6.60
CA PHE A 30 7.40 -8.52 -6.04
C PHE A 30 6.40 -9.52 -6.60
N SER A 31 6.73 -10.79 -6.42
CA SER A 31 5.87 -11.93 -6.72
C SER A 31 6.16 -12.99 -5.67
N CYS A 32 5.13 -13.41 -4.97
CA CYS A 32 5.16 -14.32 -3.84
C CYS A 32 4.20 -15.48 -4.11
N SER A 33 4.53 -16.66 -3.61
CA SER A 33 3.61 -17.79 -3.64
C SER A 33 3.84 -18.71 -2.45
N ASP A 34 2.79 -19.34 -1.98
CA ASP A 34 2.82 -20.39 -0.96
C ASP A 34 1.95 -21.56 -1.42
N ALA A 35 2.41 -22.79 -1.18
CA ALA A 35 1.70 -24.00 -1.57
C ALA A 35 1.33 -24.80 -0.33
N ARG A 36 0.06 -25.17 -0.23
CA ARG A 36 -0.50 -25.88 0.92
C ARG A 36 -1.27 -27.12 0.49
N THR A 37 -1.50 -28.01 1.45
CA THR A 37 -2.43 -29.12 1.27
C THR A 37 -3.65 -28.87 2.14
N GLU A 38 -4.80 -28.66 1.50
CA GLU A 38 -6.09 -28.41 2.17
C GLU A 38 -7.07 -29.48 1.73
N ALA A 39 -7.72 -30.15 2.70
CA ALA A 39 -8.64 -31.25 2.41
C ALA A 39 -8.07 -32.35 1.47
N GLY A 40 -6.74 -32.55 1.49
CA GLY A 40 -6.05 -33.53 0.63
C GLY A 40 -5.72 -33.03 -0.77
N GLU A 41 -6.04 -31.78 -1.11
CA GLU A 41 -5.73 -31.15 -2.40
C GLU A 41 -4.58 -30.15 -2.26
N LYS A 42 -3.69 -30.10 -3.25
CA LYS A 42 -2.66 -29.05 -3.34
C LYS A 42 -3.31 -27.74 -3.79
N THR A 43 -3.22 -26.73 -2.92
CA THR A 43 -3.66 -25.36 -3.15
C THR A 43 -2.44 -24.46 -3.26
N ILE A 44 -2.36 -23.62 -4.29
CA ILE A 44 -1.30 -22.62 -4.41
C ILE A 44 -1.94 -21.23 -4.33
N TYR A 45 -1.44 -20.44 -3.41
CA TYR A 45 -1.78 -19.03 -3.28
C TYR A 45 -0.62 -18.20 -3.83
N ALA A 46 -0.91 -17.22 -4.68
CA ALA A 46 0.10 -16.35 -5.26
C ALA A 46 -0.31 -14.90 -5.20
N ASP A 47 0.63 -14.01 -4.91
CA ASP A 47 0.41 -12.58 -4.81
C ASP A 47 1.53 -11.83 -5.52
N SER A 48 1.18 -10.84 -6.33
CA SER A 48 2.15 -9.98 -6.97
C SER A 48 1.75 -8.53 -6.84
N GLY A 49 2.75 -7.65 -6.75
CA GLY A 49 2.51 -6.23 -6.56
C GLY A 49 3.52 -5.38 -7.31
N GLU A 50 3.04 -4.26 -7.83
CA GLU A 50 3.83 -3.12 -8.26
C GLU A 50 3.27 -1.88 -7.55
N PHE A 51 4.09 -1.29 -6.69
CA PHE A 51 3.75 -0.07 -5.96
C PHE A 51 4.82 0.98 -6.19
N ARG A 52 4.43 2.07 -6.85
CA ARG A 52 5.25 3.28 -7.00
C ARG A 52 4.51 4.48 -6.44
N LEU A 53 4.96 4.96 -5.30
CA LEU A 53 4.34 6.04 -4.53
C LEU A 53 5.37 7.15 -4.28
N ASN A 54 4.93 8.40 -4.36
CA ASN A 54 5.71 9.57 -3.98
C ASN A 54 4.82 10.47 -3.11
N GLY A 55 4.98 10.35 -1.78
CA GLY A 55 4.01 10.84 -0.82
C GLY A 55 2.65 10.19 -1.05
N SER A 56 1.60 10.99 -1.17
CA SER A 56 0.23 10.55 -1.50
C SER A 56 0.00 10.34 -3.00
N LYS A 57 0.97 10.66 -3.87
CA LYS A 57 0.83 10.47 -5.31
C LYS A 57 1.12 9.01 -5.67
N ILE A 58 0.16 8.38 -6.35
CA ILE A 58 0.33 7.07 -6.97
C ILE A 58 0.90 7.27 -8.38
N GLU A 59 2.11 6.76 -8.65
CA GLU A 59 2.69 6.74 -9.99
C GLU A 59 2.38 5.45 -10.73
N ALA A 60 2.42 4.32 -10.02
CA ALA A 60 2.01 3.00 -10.49
C ALA A 60 1.40 2.23 -9.33
N LEU A 61 0.31 1.53 -9.60
CA LEU A 61 -0.29 0.60 -8.65
C LEU A 61 -0.87 -0.58 -9.41
N ARG A 62 -0.41 -1.77 -9.05
CA ARG A 62 -1.01 -3.03 -9.44
C ARG A 62 -0.84 -4.02 -8.30
N TRP A 63 -1.90 -4.71 -7.93
CA TRP A 63 -1.88 -5.80 -6.99
C TRP A 63 -2.72 -6.93 -7.55
N GLU A 64 -2.14 -8.11 -7.66
CA GLU A 64 -2.81 -9.31 -8.14
C GLU A 64 -2.69 -10.40 -7.08
N SER A 65 -3.78 -11.09 -6.82
CA SER A 65 -3.83 -12.22 -5.91
C SER A 65 -4.55 -13.38 -6.59
N SER A 66 -4.01 -14.58 -6.47
CA SER A 66 -4.49 -15.75 -7.20
C SER A 66 -4.49 -16.99 -6.33
N LEU A 67 -5.50 -17.82 -6.54
CA LEU A 67 -5.70 -19.13 -5.93
C LEU A 67 -5.75 -20.17 -7.05
N PHE A 68 -4.85 -21.15 -7.00
CA PHE A 68 -4.83 -22.27 -7.94
C PHE A 68 -5.11 -23.57 -7.21
N ARG A 69 -6.13 -24.29 -7.66
CA ARG A 69 -6.48 -25.65 -7.26
C ARG A 69 -6.60 -26.53 -8.51
N SER A 70 -6.70 -27.84 -8.34
CA SER A 70 -6.77 -28.76 -9.48
C SER A 70 -8.04 -28.58 -10.32
N THR A 71 -9.13 -28.10 -9.70
CA THR A 71 -10.45 -27.99 -10.34
C THR A 71 -10.89 -26.57 -10.66
N HIS A 72 -10.20 -25.55 -10.15
CA HIS A 72 -10.55 -24.15 -10.38
C HIS A 72 -9.38 -23.21 -10.08
N GLY A 73 -9.40 -22.05 -10.72
CA GLY A 73 -8.55 -20.92 -10.42
C GLY A 73 -9.40 -19.70 -10.10
N PHE A 74 -8.95 -18.87 -9.18
CA PHE A 74 -9.55 -17.57 -8.89
C PHE A 74 -8.45 -16.51 -8.89
N ASP A 75 -8.63 -15.44 -9.65
CA ASP A 75 -7.75 -14.29 -9.67
C ASP A 75 -8.51 -13.03 -9.26
N CYS A 76 -7.82 -12.15 -8.55
CA CYS A 76 -8.23 -10.79 -8.35
C CYS A 76 -7.09 -9.84 -8.68
N SER A 77 -7.45 -8.71 -9.27
CA SER A 77 -6.53 -7.63 -9.57
C SER A 77 -7.12 -6.28 -9.18
N ILE A 78 -6.28 -5.42 -8.60
CA ILE A 78 -6.51 -3.98 -8.48
C ILE A 78 -5.40 -3.28 -9.26
N ASP A 79 -5.75 -2.30 -10.07
CA ASP A 79 -4.80 -1.39 -10.71
C ASP A 79 -5.29 0.05 -10.70
N GLN A 80 -4.62 0.93 -11.45
CA GLN A 80 -4.96 2.35 -11.49
C GLN A 80 -6.36 2.65 -12.06
N SER A 81 -6.91 1.79 -12.91
CA SER A 81 -8.25 1.99 -13.47
C SER A 81 -9.35 1.85 -12.42
N ASP A 82 -9.08 1.20 -11.29
CA ASP A 82 -9.99 1.07 -10.15
C ASP A 82 -10.06 2.33 -9.27
N GLY A 83 -9.34 3.39 -9.66
CA GLY A 83 -9.32 4.68 -8.97
C GLY A 83 -8.72 4.62 -7.57
N PRO A 84 -7.51 4.07 -7.37
CA PRO A 84 -6.88 4.04 -6.06
C PRO A 84 -6.50 5.44 -5.59
N LEU A 85 -6.58 5.66 -4.28
CA LEU A 85 -6.20 6.87 -3.58
C LEU A 85 -5.20 6.49 -2.49
N ALA A 86 -4.12 7.26 -2.33
CA ALA A 86 -3.12 7.01 -1.30
C ALA A 86 -3.06 8.16 -0.28
N GLU A 87 -2.98 7.78 0.98
CA GLU A 87 -2.65 8.66 2.09
C GLU A 87 -1.29 8.25 2.66
N ALA A 88 -0.30 9.12 2.53
CA ALA A 88 1.00 8.93 3.17
C ALA A 88 0.92 9.34 4.65
N ARG A 89 1.53 8.56 5.53
CA ARG A 89 1.60 8.80 6.97
C ARG A 89 3.03 8.61 7.44
N GLU A 90 3.48 9.53 8.27
CA GLU A 90 4.69 9.37 9.06
C GLU A 90 4.31 8.71 10.39
N ASP A 91 4.78 7.49 10.62
CA ASP A 91 4.63 6.81 11.90
C ASP A 91 6.04 6.48 12.43
N GLY A 92 6.57 7.42 13.23
CA GLY A 92 7.92 7.33 13.76
C GLY A 92 9.00 7.25 12.66
N SER A 93 9.77 6.17 12.65
CA SER A 93 10.85 5.93 11.66
C SER A 93 10.37 5.29 10.36
N ASN A 94 9.12 4.83 10.29
CA ASN A 94 8.64 3.98 9.21
C ASN A 94 7.75 4.76 8.25
N ALA A 95 7.94 4.51 6.96
CA ALA A 95 7.07 5.08 5.94
C ALA A 95 5.82 4.22 5.79
N SER A 96 4.64 4.83 5.90
CA SER A 96 3.36 4.12 5.80
C SER A 96 2.45 4.78 4.79
N TRP A 97 1.72 3.96 4.03
CA TRP A 97 0.68 4.41 3.12
C TRP A 97 -0.61 3.65 3.38
N ARG A 98 -1.73 4.35 3.33
CA ARG A 98 -3.06 3.73 3.23
C ARG A 98 -3.58 3.94 1.81
N ILE A 99 -3.85 2.84 1.12
CA ILE A 99 -4.49 2.82 -0.19
C ILE A 99 -5.97 2.47 -0.01
N SER A 100 -6.84 3.28 -0.57
CA SER A 100 -8.28 3.01 -0.70
C SER A 100 -8.69 3.10 -2.17
N LEU A 101 -9.90 2.65 -2.49
CA LEU A 101 -10.50 2.86 -3.82
C LEU A 101 -11.49 4.01 -3.73
N LYS A 102 -11.52 4.88 -4.75
CA LYS A 102 -12.49 5.98 -4.86
C LYS A 102 -13.93 5.46 -4.85
N ASP A 103 -14.17 4.35 -5.56
CA ASP A 103 -15.46 3.65 -5.61
C ASP A 103 -15.21 2.13 -5.57
N ALA A 104 -15.01 1.59 -4.37
CA ALA A 104 -14.74 0.18 -4.17
C ALA A 104 -15.87 -0.75 -4.69
N PRO A 105 -17.17 -0.43 -4.56
CA PRO A 105 -18.22 -1.19 -5.22
C PRO A 105 -18.10 -1.23 -6.75
N ALA A 106 -17.90 -0.09 -7.41
CA ALA A 106 -17.81 -0.06 -8.87
C ALA A 106 -16.58 -0.80 -9.40
N ALA A 107 -15.41 -0.63 -8.77
CA ALA A 107 -14.19 -1.36 -9.12
C ALA A 107 -14.39 -2.88 -9.02
N ARG A 108 -14.97 -3.37 -7.92
CA ARG A 108 -15.25 -4.80 -7.75
C ARG A 108 -16.22 -5.33 -8.81
N PHE A 109 -17.29 -4.59 -9.09
CA PHE A 109 -18.23 -4.95 -10.15
C PHE A 109 -17.56 -5.05 -11.52
N GLN A 110 -16.70 -4.07 -11.87
CA GLN A 110 -15.94 -4.08 -13.12
C GLN A 110 -15.02 -5.30 -13.24
N ARG A 111 -14.49 -5.79 -12.11
CA ARG A 111 -13.64 -6.98 -12.05
C ARG A 111 -14.41 -8.29 -11.90
N GLY A 112 -15.75 -8.25 -11.88
CA GLY A 112 -16.60 -9.43 -11.75
C GLY A 112 -16.70 -10.00 -10.33
N PHE A 113 -16.36 -9.23 -9.30
CA PHE A 113 -16.48 -9.62 -7.90
C PHE A 113 -17.75 -9.03 -7.26
N ASP A 114 -18.64 -9.87 -6.75
CA ASP A 114 -19.79 -9.46 -5.92
C ASP A 114 -19.71 -10.09 -4.53
N PHE A 115 -19.06 -9.39 -3.61
CA PHE A 115 -19.18 -9.70 -2.19
C PHE A 115 -20.41 -8.94 -1.68
N GLY A 116 -21.51 -9.66 -1.41
CA GLY A 116 -22.81 -9.07 -1.08
C GLY A 116 -22.83 -8.01 0.04
N ARG A 117 -21.76 -7.87 0.84
CA ARG A 117 -21.53 -6.72 1.73
C ARG A 117 -20.46 -5.77 1.15
N ARG A 118 -20.83 -4.49 1.00
CA ARG A 118 -19.97 -3.40 0.53
C ARG A 118 -18.99 -2.96 1.62
N LEU A 119 -17.89 -3.68 1.79
CA LEU A 119 -16.83 -3.25 2.69
C LEU A 119 -15.93 -2.21 2.00
N ASN A 120 -15.69 -1.07 2.66
CA ASN A 120 -14.72 -0.06 2.23
C ASN A 120 -13.33 -0.52 2.66
N CYS A 121 -12.76 -1.42 1.88
CA CYS A 121 -11.50 -2.05 2.21
C CYS A 121 -10.31 -1.17 1.80
N THR A 122 -9.22 -1.27 2.55
CA THR A 122 -7.97 -0.54 2.30
C THR A 122 -6.77 -1.47 2.36
N ILE A 123 -5.70 -1.13 1.65
CA ILE A 123 -4.39 -1.78 1.77
C ILE A 123 -3.48 -0.82 2.52
N ARG A 124 -2.90 -1.27 3.62
CA ARG A 124 -1.83 -0.53 4.28
C ARG A 124 -0.49 -1.09 3.83
N LEU A 125 0.39 -0.20 3.42
CA LEU A 125 1.76 -0.50 3.05
C LEU A 125 2.66 0.10 4.11
N GLU A 126 3.51 -0.69 4.74
CA GLU A 126 4.47 -0.23 5.73
C GLU A 126 5.86 -0.64 5.28
N ARG A 127 6.75 0.33 5.12
CA ARG A 127 8.16 0.08 4.77
C ARG A 127 9.04 0.27 6.00
N ASP A 128 9.74 -0.79 6.35
CA ASP A 128 10.79 -0.81 7.36
C ASP A 128 12.10 -1.31 6.71
N GLY A 129 13.00 -0.36 6.40
CA GLY A 129 14.24 -0.63 5.66
C GLY A 129 13.99 -1.29 4.30
N ASP A 130 14.40 -2.56 4.19
CA ASP A 130 14.26 -3.40 3.01
C ASP A 130 12.98 -4.25 3.01
N THR A 131 12.18 -4.21 4.07
CA THR A 131 10.95 -4.99 4.17
C THR A 131 9.72 -4.12 3.88
N LEU A 132 8.86 -4.60 2.99
CA LEU A 132 7.54 -4.04 2.75
C LEU A 132 6.48 -4.99 3.33
N ASN A 133 5.66 -4.48 4.22
CA ASN A 133 4.51 -5.21 4.76
C ASN A 133 3.24 -4.71 4.04
N VAL A 134 2.52 -5.64 3.41
CA VAL A 134 1.26 -5.41 2.72
C VAL A 134 0.12 -5.96 3.58
N LYS A 135 -0.70 -5.06 4.12
CA LYS A 135 -1.74 -5.36 5.13
C LYS A 135 -3.12 -4.95 4.64
N PRO A 136 -3.89 -5.84 3.99
CA PRO A 136 -5.27 -5.54 3.63
C PRO A 136 -6.18 -5.51 4.87
N THR A 137 -7.15 -4.61 4.91
CA THR A 137 -8.12 -4.56 6.02
C THR A 137 -9.30 -5.52 5.86
N CYS A 138 -9.40 -6.18 4.71
CA CYS A 138 -10.37 -7.21 4.46
C CYS A 138 -9.88 -8.12 3.33
N PRO A 139 -10.34 -9.38 3.27
CA PRO A 139 -10.08 -10.25 2.12
C PRO A 139 -10.62 -9.60 0.82
N ALA A 140 -11.79 -8.96 0.86
CA ALA A 140 -12.50 -8.45 -0.32
C ALA A 140 -11.83 -7.34 -1.16
N LEU A 141 -10.57 -6.94 -0.88
CA LEU A 141 -9.77 -6.20 -1.88
C LEU A 141 -9.24 -7.12 -2.96
N CYS A 142 -8.71 -8.30 -2.60
CA CYS A 142 -8.31 -9.36 -3.55
C CYS A 142 -8.19 -10.74 -2.89
N GLY A 143 -9.26 -11.18 -2.22
CA GLY A 143 -9.26 -12.23 -1.20
C GLY A 143 -9.11 -13.65 -1.70
N SER A 144 -7.99 -13.97 -2.34
CA SER A 144 -7.63 -15.36 -2.65
C SER A 144 -7.44 -16.21 -1.40
N ARG A 145 -7.14 -15.57 -0.25
CA ARG A 145 -6.94 -16.19 1.07
C ARG A 145 -7.97 -15.67 2.08
N GLU A 146 -8.63 -16.58 2.79
CA GLU A 146 -9.70 -16.24 3.74
C GLU A 146 -9.21 -15.50 5.00
N ASN A 147 -8.04 -15.85 5.53
CA ASN A 147 -7.48 -15.28 6.77
C ASN A 147 -6.25 -14.39 6.54
N PHE A 148 -5.97 -13.96 5.32
CA PHE A 148 -4.76 -13.19 5.05
C PHE A 148 -4.74 -11.82 5.74
N THR A 149 -3.76 -11.62 6.63
CA THR A 149 -3.62 -10.38 7.41
C THR A 149 -2.42 -9.56 6.98
N GLU A 150 -1.31 -10.21 6.60
CA GLU A 150 -0.08 -9.54 6.17
C GLU A 150 0.73 -10.38 5.18
N LEU A 151 1.27 -9.72 4.15
CA LEU A 151 2.39 -10.22 3.36
C LEU A 151 3.62 -9.35 3.62
N SER A 152 4.63 -9.90 4.26
CA SER A 152 5.94 -9.26 4.42
C SER A 152 6.85 -9.68 3.27
N VAL A 153 7.42 -8.71 2.54
CA VAL A 153 8.33 -8.93 1.42
C VAL A 153 9.66 -8.24 1.68
N ASN A 154 10.75 -8.99 1.70
CA ASN A 154 12.07 -8.40 1.64
C ASN A 154 12.37 -7.98 0.20
N LEU A 155 12.39 -6.67 -0.08
CA LEU A 155 12.54 -6.10 -1.42
C LEU A 155 13.93 -6.33 -2.02
N LYS A 156 14.92 -6.71 -1.21
CA LYS A 156 16.29 -7.00 -1.66
C LYS A 156 16.49 -8.47 -2.00
N THR A 157 15.93 -9.39 -1.21
CA THR A 157 16.10 -10.84 -1.40
C THR A 157 14.93 -11.48 -2.14
N GLY A 158 13.78 -10.82 -2.21
CA GLY A 158 12.54 -11.37 -2.74
C GLY A 158 11.87 -12.39 -1.82
N GLN A 159 12.36 -12.58 -0.59
CA GLN A 159 11.75 -13.49 0.37
C GLN A 159 10.38 -12.96 0.81
N CYS A 160 9.40 -13.85 0.83
CA CYS A 160 8.02 -13.55 1.21
C CYS A 160 7.63 -14.34 2.45
N ARG A 161 6.89 -13.70 3.35
CA ARG A 161 6.26 -14.35 4.49
C ARG A 161 4.80 -13.92 4.55
N TYR A 162 3.92 -14.92 4.65
CA TYR A 162 2.49 -14.72 4.85
C TYR A 162 2.16 -14.85 6.33
N GLU A 163 1.35 -13.94 6.84
CA GLU A 163 0.68 -14.06 8.13
C GLU A 163 -0.83 -14.20 7.92
N GLU A 164 -1.43 -15.08 8.71
CA GLU A 164 -2.84 -15.48 8.64
C GLU A 164 -3.46 -15.50 10.04
#